data_AF-A0A8S3K3I5-F1
#
_entry.id   AF-A0A8S3K3I5-F1
#
_cell.length_a   1.000
_cell.length_b   1.000
_cell.length_c   1.000
_cell.angle_alpha   90.00
_cell.angle_beta   90.00
_cell.angle_gamma   90.00
#
_symmetry.space_group_name_H-M   'P 1'
#
loop_
_entity.id
_entity.type
_entity.pdbx_description
1 polymer ?
#
loop_
_entity_poly.entity_id
_entity_poly.type
_entity_poly.pdbx_seq_one_letter_code
_entity_poly.pdbx_strand_id
1 'polypeptide(L)'
;FEYIYKELDVKIIDRGESFYQNRMLDVVKELDSKNLLKLEDGRKVMFLPGIDVPMTIVKTDGSFTYDTSDMATIQQRLVEENAEWIIYVVDSGQVGHFDHKQLYLIII
;
A
#
# COMPACT_ATOMS: atom_id res chain seq x y z
N PHE A 1 -0.94 23.88 -2.84
CA PHE A 1 -1.46 23.49 -1.52
C PHE A 1 -0.88 24.32 -0.38
N GLU A 2 0.38 24.76 -0.44
CA GLU A 2 1.04 25.52 0.65
C GLU A 2 0.23 26.73 1.15
N TYR A 3 -0.37 27.52 0.26
CA TYR A 3 -1.25 28.63 0.65
C TYR A 3 -2.43 28.15 1.51
N ILE A 4 -3.13 27.10 1.08
CA ILE A 4 -4.27 26.53 1.81
C ILE A 4 -3.84 26.00 3.18
N TYR A 5 -2.72 25.27 3.25
CA TYR A 5 -2.20 24.74 4.52
C TYR A 5 -1.79 25.85 5.48
N LYS A 6 -1.22 26.95 4.96
CA LYS A 6 -0.89 28.13 5.77
C LYS A 6 -2.14 28.80 6.33
N GLU A 7 -3.18 29.00 5.53
CA GLU A 7 -4.44 29.61 6.00
C GLU A 7 -5.15 28.74 7.05
N LEU A 8 -4.96 27.42 7.00
CA LEU A 8 -5.54 26.47 7.96
C LEU A 8 -4.61 26.12 9.15
N ASP A 9 -3.43 26.73 9.26
CA ASP A 9 -2.38 26.39 10.25
C ASP A 9 -2.00 24.90 10.28
N VAL A 10 -1.92 24.27 9.10
CA VAL A 10 -1.54 22.87 8.92
C VAL A 10 -0.08 22.77 8.48
N LYS A 11 0.69 21.90 9.13
CA LYS A 11 2.07 21.56 8.74
C LYS A 11 2.13 20.09 8.34
N ILE A 12 2.53 19.82 7.11
CA ILE A 12 2.64 18.47 6.54
C ILE A 12 4.04 18.31 5.96
N ILE A 13 4.64 17.13 6.17
CA ILE A 13 5.81 16.68 5.43
C ILE A 13 5.30 15.94 4.21
N ASP A 14 5.49 16.52 3.02
CA ASP A 14 5.00 15.92 1.78
C ASP A 14 5.81 14.66 1.45
N ARG A 15 5.08 13.57 1.15
CA ARG A 15 5.63 12.29 0.75
C ARG A 15 4.63 11.54 -0.12
N GLY A 16 4.55 11.95 -1.38
CA GLY A 16 3.71 11.31 -2.39
C GLY A 16 4.24 9.93 -2.84
N GLU A 17 3.48 9.28 -3.72
CA GLU A 17 3.75 7.93 -4.24
C GLU A 17 5.13 7.76 -4.88
N SER A 18 5.67 8.82 -5.48
CA SER A 18 6.99 8.83 -6.10
C SER A 18 8.11 8.41 -5.13
N PHE A 19 7.96 8.72 -3.84
CA PHE A 19 8.90 8.32 -2.80
C PHE A 19 9.01 6.78 -2.65
N TYR A 20 7.93 6.07 -2.98
CA TYR A 20 7.82 4.62 -2.78
C TYR A 20 8.06 3.81 -4.07
N GLN A 21 8.33 4.44 -5.22
CA GLN A 21 8.48 3.73 -6.50
C GLN A 21 9.51 2.59 -6.45
N ASN A 22 10.69 2.85 -5.90
CA ASN A 22 11.71 1.82 -5.76
C ASN A 22 11.30 0.73 -4.76
N ARG A 23 10.63 1.11 -3.66
CA ARG A 23 10.17 0.18 -2.62
C ARG A 23 9.05 -0.73 -3.09
N MET A 24 8.20 -0.27 -4.02
CA MET A 24 7.19 -1.11 -4.64
C MET A 24 7.80 -2.32 -5.36
N LEU A 25 8.96 -2.15 -6.01
CA LEU A 25 9.68 -3.28 -6.62
C LEU A 25 10.08 -4.34 -5.58
N ASP A 26 10.53 -3.89 -4.42
CA ASP A 26 10.99 -4.78 -3.36
C ASP A 26 9.82 -5.49 -2.68
N VAL A 27 8.69 -4.80 -2.47
CA VAL A 27 7.43 -5.42 -2.01
C VAL A 27 7.00 -6.53 -2.96
N VAL A 28 6.96 -6.27 -4.28
CA VAL A 28 6.54 -7.30 -5.24
C VAL A 28 7.49 -8.51 -5.22
N LYS A 29 8.80 -8.28 -5.17
CA LYS A 29 9.79 -9.38 -5.08
C LYS A 29 9.61 -10.20 -3.80
N GLU A 30 9.39 -9.55 -2.67
CA GLU A 30 9.15 -10.23 -1.40
C GLU A 30 7.92 -11.12 -1.47
N LEU A 31 6.79 -10.58 -1.95
CA LEU A 31 5.55 -11.32 -2.11
C LEU A 31 5.68 -12.52 -3.07
N ASP A 32 6.36 -12.33 -4.20
CA ASP A 32 6.67 -13.41 -5.15
C ASP A 32 7.52 -14.50 -4.46
N SER A 33 8.57 -14.11 -3.72
CA SER A 33 9.45 -15.06 -3.02
C SER A 33 8.74 -15.87 -1.93
N LYS A 34 7.70 -15.30 -1.33
CA LYS A 34 6.84 -15.95 -0.33
C LYS A 34 5.71 -16.76 -0.97
N ASN A 35 5.63 -16.83 -2.31
CA ASN A 35 4.54 -17.46 -3.07
C ASN A 35 3.14 -16.92 -2.71
N LEU A 36 3.06 -15.63 -2.38
CA LEU A 36 1.79 -14.97 -2.01
C LEU A 36 1.05 -14.39 -3.22
N LEU A 37 1.71 -14.34 -4.39
CA LEU A 37 1.13 -13.81 -5.62
C LEU A 37 0.66 -14.93 -6.56
N LYS A 38 -0.54 -14.75 -7.11
CA LYS A 38 -1.11 -15.59 -8.17
C LYS A 38 -1.19 -14.79 -9.46
N LEU A 39 -0.92 -15.45 -10.59
CA LEU A 39 -1.16 -14.87 -11.91
C LEU A 39 -2.62 -15.12 -12.33
N GLU A 40 -3.40 -14.06 -12.52
CA GLU A 40 -4.78 -14.12 -13.03
C GLU A 40 -4.99 -13.06 -14.11
N ASP A 41 -5.45 -13.49 -15.29
CA ASP A 41 -5.67 -12.63 -16.45
C ASP A 41 -4.47 -11.75 -16.81
N GLY A 42 -3.25 -12.28 -16.63
CA GLY A 42 -2.00 -11.56 -16.86
C GLY A 42 -1.62 -10.54 -15.78
N ARG A 43 -2.40 -10.43 -14.69
CA ARG A 43 -2.12 -9.59 -13.52
C ARG A 43 -1.53 -10.44 -12.39
N LYS A 44 -0.71 -9.83 -11.53
CA LYS A 44 -0.34 -10.44 -10.26
C LYS A 44 -1.30 -9.97 -9.18
N VAL A 45 -1.98 -10.91 -8.55
CA VAL A 45 -2.98 -10.66 -7.51
C VAL A 45 -2.62 -11.39 -6.22
N MET A 46 -3.01 -10.83 -5.07
CA MET A 46 -2.83 -11.43 -3.75
C MET A 46 -4.20 -11.70 -3.13
N PHE A 47 -4.42 -12.93 -2.68
CA PHE A 47 -5.62 -13.32 -1.96
C PHE A 47 -5.37 -13.28 -0.46
N LEU A 48 -6.27 -12.63 0.26
CA LEU A 48 -6.23 -12.57 1.70
C LEU A 48 -7.27 -13.53 2.30
N PRO A 49 -6.94 -14.25 3.39
CA PRO A 49 -7.89 -15.15 4.02
C PRO A 49 -9.17 -14.42 4.46
N GLY A 50 -10.33 -14.94 4.07
CA GLY A 50 -11.63 -14.37 4.46
C GLY A 50 -12.08 -13.15 3.63
N ILE A 51 -11.36 -12.81 2.56
CA ILE A 51 -11.72 -11.73 1.64
C ILE A 51 -11.85 -12.31 0.22
N ASP A 52 -13.01 -12.10 -0.39
CA ASP A 52 -13.30 -12.60 -1.74
C ASP A 52 -12.65 -11.75 -2.86
N VAL A 53 -12.39 -10.47 -2.58
CA VAL A 53 -11.82 -9.53 -3.55
C VAL A 53 -10.30 -9.46 -3.40
N PRO A 54 -9.51 -9.94 -4.37
CA PRO A 54 -8.06 -9.93 -4.24
C PRO A 54 -7.48 -8.53 -4.46
N MET A 55 -6.32 -8.27 -3.84
CA MET A 55 -5.51 -7.09 -4.13
C MET A 55 -4.79 -7.27 -5.46
N THR A 56 -4.80 -6.26 -6.33
CA THR A 56 -4.07 -6.30 -7.60
C THR A 56 -2.72 -5.64 -7.42
N ILE A 57 -1.64 -6.42 -7.36
CA ILE A 57 -0.28 -5.94 -7.05
C ILE A 57 0.46 -5.47 -8.31
N VAL A 58 0.22 -6.11 -9.45
CA VAL A 58 0.80 -5.71 -10.74
C VAL A 58 -0.25 -5.88 -11.83
N LYS A 59 -0.44 -4.85 -12.65
CA LYS A 59 -1.34 -4.89 -13.82
C LYS A 59 -0.73 -5.72 -14.95
N THR A 60 -1.52 -5.97 -15.99
CA THR A 60 -1.10 -6.71 -17.20
C THR A 60 0.06 -6.05 -17.94
N ASP A 61 0.15 -4.72 -17.90
CA ASP A 61 1.21 -3.93 -18.51
C ASP A 61 2.49 -3.83 -17.65
N GLY A 62 2.52 -4.51 -16.51
CA GLY A 62 3.63 -4.48 -15.56
C GLY A 62 3.65 -3.26 -14.64
N SER A 63 2.67 -2.35 -14.74
CA SER A 63 2.58 -1.19 -13.86
C SER A 63 2.04 -1.57 -12.48
N PHE A 64 2.50 -0.84 -11.46
CA PHE A 64 2.03 -0.98 -10.08
C PHE A 64 0.69 -0.27 -9.86
N THR A 65 0.03 -0.61 -8.76
CA THR A 65 -1.29 -0.09 -8.39
C THR A 65 -1.24 0.67 -7.07
N TYR A 66 -2.41 1.16 -6.63
CA TYR A 66 -2.58 1.71 -5.29
C TYR A 66 -2.33 0.66 -4.20
N ASP A 67 -2.73 -0.60 -4.42
CA ASP A 67 -2.40 -1.70 -3.49
C ASP A 67 -0.89 -1.78 -3.25
N THR A 68 -0.10 -1.73 -4.32
CA THR A 68 1.37 -1.82 -4.23
C THR A 68 2.00 -0.63 -3.50
N SER A 69 1.58 0.58 -3.84
CA SER A 69 2.13 1.81 -3.24
C SER A 69 1.74 1.96 -1.78
N ASP A 70 0.51 1.58 -1.43
CA ASP A 70 0.04 1.57 -0.06
C ASP A 70 0.78 0.52 0.79
N MET A 71 1.00 -0.69 0.27
CA MET A 71 1.79 -1.72 0.97
C MET A 71 3.24 -1.28 1.18
N ALA A 72 3.87 -0.68 0.17
CA ALA A 72 5.21 -0.11 0.29
C ALA A 72 5.26 1.01 1.34
N THR A 73 4.21 1.85 1.40
CA THR A 73 4.09 2.91 2.40
C THR A 73 4.00 2.36 3.81
N ILE A 74 3.15 1.37 4.03
CA ILE A 74 2.96 0.76 5.35
C ILE A 74 4.26 0.06 5.78
N GLN A 75 4.87 -0.75 4.91
CA GLN A 75 6.12 -1.44 5.21
C GLN A 75 7.22 -0.44 5.60
N GLN A 76 7.35 0.65 4.85
CA GLN A 76 8.34 1.69 5.13
C GLN A 76 8.12 2.33 6.51
N ARG A 77 6.87 2.68 6.85
CA ARG A 77 6.53 3.28 8.16
C ARG A 77 6.79 2.31 9.33
N LEU A 78 6.55 1.02 9.13
CA LEU A 78 6.78 0.02 10.17
C LEU A 78 8.27 -0.31 10.35
N VAL A 79 8.99 -0.54 9.25
CA VAL A 79 10.36 -1.08 9.30
C VAL A 79 11.41 0.03 9.38
N GLU A 80 11.25 1.12 8.62
CA GLU A 80 12.22 2.21 8.60
C GLU A 80 11.91 3.24 9.68
N GLU A 81 10.64 3.62 9.85
CA GLU A 81 10.25 4.64 10.84
C GLU A 81 9.96 4.05 12.23
N ASN A 82 9.84 2.72 12.35
CA ASN A 82 9.53 2.02 13.60
C ASN A 82 8.27 2.58 14.27
N ALA A 83 7.26 2.93 13.47
CA ALA A 83 6.02 3.50 13.98
C ALA A 83 5.23 2.46 14.79
N GLU A 84 4.96 2.77 16.06
CA GLU A 84 4.08 1.95 16.90
C GLU A 84 2.61 2.13 16.53
N TRP A 85 2.24 3.32 16.05
CA TRP A 85 0.89 3.68 15.64
C TRP A 85 0.94 4.41 14.30
N ILE A 86 0.10 3.96 13.36
CA ILE A 86 -0.07 4.60 12.05
C ILE A 86 -1.56 4.89 11.88
N ILE A 87 -1.92 6.17 11.71
CA ILE A 87 -3.31 6.61 11.54
C ILE A 87 -3.52 7.05 10.09
N TYR A 88 -4.46 6.40 9.41
CA TYR A 88 -4.89 6.76 8.06
C TYR A 88 -6.18 7.58 8.12
N VAL A 89 -6.09 8.86 7.77
CA VAL A 89 -7.25 9.75 7.67
C VAL A 89 -7.73 9.74 6.22
N VAL A 90 -8.77 8.94 5.96
CA VAL A 90 -9.38 8.73 4.65
C VAL A 90 -10.91 8.78 4.77
N ASP A 91 -11.61 8.83 3.64
CA ASP A 91 -13.07 8.75 3.65
C ASP A 91 -13.56 7.33 3.99
N SER A 92 -14.82 7.22 4.43
CA SER A 92 -15.41 5.94 4.83
C SER A 92 -15.53 4.92 3.68
N GLY A 93 -15.54 5.37 2.42
CA GLY A 93 -15.57 4.46 1.26
C GLY A 93 -14.28 3.64 1.10
N GLN A 94 -13.18 4.05 1.72
CA GLN A 94 -11.88 3.37 1.65
C GLN A 94 -11.64 2.37 2.78
N VAL A 95 -12.58 2.21 3.71
CA VAL A 95 -12.42 1.31 4.88
C VAL A 95 -12.06 -0.11 4.44
N GLY A 96 -12.81 -0.70 3.50
CA GLY A 96 -12.51 -2.06 3.02
C GLY A 96 -11.12 -2.20 2.38
N HIS A 97 -10.69 -1.17 1.64
CA HIS A 97 -9.34 -1.12 1.04
C HIS A 97 -8.24 -1.11 2.10
N PHE A 98 -8.46 -0.41 3.22
CA PHE A 98 -7.51 -0.38 4.33
C PHE A 98 -7.55 -1.63 5.23
N ASP A 99 -8.71 -2.25 5.41
CA ASP A 99 -8.85 -3.52 6.12
C ASP A 99 -8.02 -4.63 5.44
N HIS A 100 -8.03 -4.67 4.11
CA HIS A 100 -7.19 -5.60 3.33
C HIS A 100 -5.70 -5.39 3.63
N LYS A 101 -5.24 -4.14 3.67
CA LYS A 101 -3.83 -3.80 3.94
C LYS A 101 -3.43 -4.10 5.38
N GLN A 102 -4.33 -3.93 6.33
CA GLN A 102 -4.08 -4.32 7.71
C GLN A 102 -3.91 -5.84 7.82
N LEU A 103 -4.71 -6.61 7.09
CA LEU A 103 -4.57 -8.06 7.07
C LEU A 103 -3.29 -8.52 6.38
N TYR A 104 -2.82 -7.81 5.35
CA TYR A 104 -1.49 -8.05 4.77
C TYR A 104 -0.39 -8.03 5.84
N LEU A 105 -0.37 -7.03 6.72
CA LEU A 105 0.64 -6.91 7.78
C LEU A 105 0.68 -8.11 8.75
N ILE A 106 -0.43 -8.82 8.89
CA ILE A 106 -0.52 -9.99 9.77
C ILE A 106 0.10 -11.23 9.10
N ILE A 107 0.18 -11.24 7.77
CA ILE A 107 0.60 -12.41 6.96
C ILE A 107 2.12 -12.43 6.72
N ILE A 108 2.77 -11.26 6.66
CA ILE A 108 4.22 -11.13 6.39
C ILE A 108 5.09 -11.16 7.63
#